data_AF-A0A972ZS88-F1
#
_entry.id   AF-A0A972ZS88-F1
#
_cell.length_a   1.000
_cell.length_b   1.000
_cell.length_c   1.000
_cell.angle_alpha   90.00
_cell.angle_beta   90.00
_cell.angle_gamma   90.00
#
_symmetry.space_group_name_H-M   'P 1'
#
loop_
_entity.id
_entity.type
_entity.pdbx_description
1 polymer ?
#
loop_
_entity_poly.entity_id
_entity_poly.type
_entity_poly.pdbx_seq_one_letter_code
_entity_poly.pdbx_strand_id
1 'polypeptide(L)'
;MNKSLKNIIFSSAIRGIHNEMNLNPLTLRFRSSLEKDYKQYHFKYSVDFVRVALLLSMAVYVCFNILDYVVFPEKQFLFLLIRIGISTSALFIIFGLGKESFLKKHWQFWLVAMVQLAGIGIIIMIANSYQVFQQGYYVGLILVLIFNYVFCRVGFIWASVSGWLLFTIYVLTVTISFELSFQVLFMNIFFLASANFFGMAGSYFTEYQIRREFFTIQLLKNEKANFESLNKTLEEKVKERILELEKLNTELVNSNEILFKAKQELSDHKAGLEEIIKKRTNELEEKIEELERYNQLFVGREFRIKELKDKIKELESKFK
;
A
#
# COMPACT_ATOMS: atom_id res chain seq x y z
N MET A 1 1.62 19.66 14.38
CA MET A 1 2.74 18.85 13.85
C MET A 1 3.56 19.73 12.89
N ASN A 2 4.83 19.98 13.20
CA ASN A 2 5.61 21.08 12.64
C ASN A 2 6.02 20.82 11.16
N LYS A 3 5.93 21.84 10.29
CA LYS A 3 6.18 21.74 8.83
C LYS A 3 7.61 21.31 8.51
N SER A 4 8.55 21.65 9.40
CA SER A 4 9.96 21.23 9.37
C SER A 4 10.14 19.72 9.60
N LEU A 5 9.42 19.12 10.56
CA LEU A 5 9.45 17.68 10.82
C LEU A 5 8.89 16.86 9.64
N LYS A 6 7.82 17.34 8.99
CA LYS A 6 7.29 16.70 7.78
C LYS A 6 8.33 16.70 6.65
N ASN A 7 9.04 17.79 6.44
CA ASN A 7 10.05 17.89 5.38
C ASN A 7 11.31 17.04 5.66
N ILE A 8 11.72 16.93 6.93
CA ILE A 8 12.86 16.09 7.33
C ILE A 8 12.51 14.60 7.17
N ILE A 9 11.32 14.17 7.62
CA ILE A 9 10.83 12.79 7.46
C ILE A 9 10.65 12.44 5.97
N PHE A 10 10.15 13.38 5.16
CA PHE A 10 9.97 13.15 3.72
C PHE A 10 11.31 13.05 2.98
N SER A 11 12.29 13.90 3.33
CA SER A 11 13.66 13.85 2.79
C SER A 11 14.42 12.58 3.20
N SER A 12 14.27 12.12 4.45
CA SER A 12 14.88 10.88 4.92
C SER A 12 14.22 9.64 4.32
N ALA A 13 12.89 9.68 4.10
CA ALA A 13 12.16 8.62 3.41
C ALA A 13 12.61 8.48 1.94
N ILE A 14 12.82 9.58 1.21
CA ILE A 14 13.30 9.53 -0.18
C ILE A 14 14.71 8.92 -0.29
N ARG A 15 15.61 9.23 0.66
CA ARG A 15 16.95 8.62 0.71
C ARG A 15 16.91 7.15 1.18
N GLY A 16 16.01 6.80 2.09
CA GLY A 16 15.75 5.42 2.52
C GLY A 16 15.25 4.54 1.38
N ILE A 17 14.26 5.02 0.62
CA ILE A 17 13.68 4.29 -0.52
C ILE A 17 14.73 3.94 -1.57
N HIS A 18 15.69 4.83 -1.87
CA HIS A 18 16.73 4.51 -2.86
C HIS A 18 17.62 3.33 -2.43
N ASN A 19 18.00 3.26 -1.15
CA ASN A 19 18.78 2.15 -0.60
C ASN A 19 17.93 0.87 -0.49
N GLU A 20 16.65 0.98 -0.14
CA GLU A 20 15.72 -0.16 -0.08
C GLU A 20 15.46 -0.78 -1.46
N MET A 21 15.41 0.04 -2.53
CA MET A 21 15.20 -0.42 -3.90
C MET A 21 16.33 -1.30 -4.45
N ASN A 22 17.55 -1.24 -3.88
CA ASN A 22 18.72 -2.02 -4.34
C ASN A 22 18.97 -1.93 -5.86
N LEU A 23 18.94 -0.72 -6.41
CA LEU A 23 19.23 -0.47 -7.83
C LEU A 23 20.74 -0.43 -8.09
N ASN A 24 21.15 -0.89 -9.28
CA ASN A 24 22.48 -0.56 -9.79
C ASN A 24 22.47 0.89 -10.34
N PRO A 25 23.35 1.80 -9.89
CA PRO A 25 23.29 3.21 -10.27
C PRO A 25 23.56 3.46 -11.76
N LEU A 26 24.33 2.59 -12.42
CA LEU A 26 24.71 2.77 -13.84
C LEU A 26 23.70 2.14 -14.81
N THR A 27 23.11 1.01 -14.43
CA THR A 27 22.18 0.29 -15.31
C THR A 27 20.71 0.45 -14.93
N LEU A 28 20.46 1.01 -13.75
CA LEU A 28 19.15 1.10 -13.09
C LEU A 28 18.43 -0.24 -12.90
N ARG A 29 19.08 -1.38 -13.13
CA ARG A 29 18.44 -2.69 -12.94
C ARG A 29 18.22 -2.99 -11.45
N PHE A 30 17.08 -3.60 -11.14
CA PHE A 30 16.84 -4.21 -9.83
C PHE A 30 17.76 -5.43 -9.67
N ARG A 31 18.41 -5.56 -8.52
CA ARG A 31 19.27 -6.73 -8.20
C ARG A 31 18.47 -7.98 -7.81
N SER A 32 17.18 -7.84 -7.52
CA SER A 32 16.29 -8.90 -7.06
C SER A 32 15.43 -9.47 -8.20
N SER A 33 14.61 -10.47 -7.87
CA SER A 33 13.59 -11.06 -8.77
C SER A 33 12.58 -10.04 -9.32
N LEU A 34 12.50 -8.84 -8.71
CA LEU A 34 11.60 -7.74 -9.10
C LEU A 34 11.84 -7.23 -10.53
N GLU A 35 13.02 -7.45 -11.13
CA GLU A 35 13.31 -6.97 -12.49
C GLU A 35 12.38 -7.61 -13.54
N LYS A 36 11.98 -8.87 -13.35
CA LYS A 36 11.07 -9.56 -14.26
C LYS A 36 9.68 -8.93 -14.24
N ASP A 37 9.18 -8.64 -13.04
CA ASP A 37 7.87 -8.03 -12.83
C ASP A 37 7.87 -6.56 -13.28
N TYR A 38 8.98 -5.85 -13.02
CA TYR A 38 9.20 -4.51 -13.54
C TYR A 38 9.12 -4.45 -15.06
N LYS A 39 9.75 -5.38 -15.79
CA LYS A 39 9.71 -5.39 -17.26
C LYS A 39 8.28 -5.52 -17.80
N GLN A 40 7.45 -6.32 -17.14
CA GLN A 40 6.04 -6.46 -17.51
C GLN A 40 5.24 -5.21 -17.17
N TYR A 41 5.46 -4.64 -15.98
CA TYR A 41 4.88 -3.38 -15.56
C TYR A 41 5.23 -2.25 -16.55
N HIS A 42 6.51 -2.10 -16.87
CA HIS A 42 7.02 -1.05 -17.74
C HIS A 42 6.42 -1.14 -19.14
N PHE A 43 6.30 -2.34 -19.72
CA PHE A 43 5.61 -2.52 -21.00
C PHE A 43 4.15 -2.04 -20.93
N LYS A 44 3.39 -2.50 -19.92
CA LYS A 44 1.97 -2.15 -19.76
C LYS A 44 1.78 -0.66 -19.51
N TYR A 45 2.67 -0.05 -18.74
CA TYR A 45 2.64 1.38 -18.42
C TYR A 45 3.00 2.27 -19.63
N SER A 46 3.86 1.78 -20.52
CA SER A 46 4.40 2.59 -21.63
C SER A 46 3.65 2.41 -22.96
N VAL A 47 2.97 1.29 -23.20
CA VAL A 47 2.45 0.95 -24.55
C VAL A 47 1.49 1.98 -25.12
N ASP A 48 0.51 2.46 -24.35
CA ASP A 48 -0.49 3.40 -24.88
C ASP A 48 0.10 4.78 -25.09
N PHE A 49 0.98 5.23 -24.19
CA PHE A 49 1.75 6.46 -24.36
C PHE A 49 2.59 6.41 -25.64
N VAL A 50 3.31 5.30 -25.86
CA VAL A 50 4.17 5.13 -27.05
C VAL A 50 3.34 5.13 -28.33
N ARG A 51 2.15 4.53 -28.35
CA ARG A 51 1.25 4.58 -29.51
C ARG A 51 0.84 6.00 -29.87
N VAL A 52 0.41 6.78 -28.88
CA VAL A 52 0.05 8.18 -29.09
C VAL A 52 1.27 8.98 -29.58
N ALA A 53 2.44 8.74 -28.98
CA ALA A 53 3.67 9.40 -29.41
C ALA A 53 4.08 9.05 -30.85
N LEU A 54 3.92 7.79 -31.27
CA LEU A 54 4.20 7.37 -32.64
C LEU A 54 3.23 8.03 -33.64
N LEU A 55 1.93 8.12 -33.31
CA LEU A 55 0.94 8.82 -34.12
C LEU A 55 1.28 10.32 -34.25
N LEU A 56 1.65 10.95 -33.14
CA LEU A 56 2.08 12.35 -33.16
C LEU A 56 3.34 12.55 -34.03
N SER A 57 4.33 11.66 -33.90
CA SER A 57 5.55 11.69 -34.72
C SER A 57 5.25 11.51 -36.21
N MET A 58 4.31 10.64 -36.57
CA MET A 58 3.85 10.50 -37.95
C MET A 58 3.21 11.79 -38.48
N ALA A 59 2.36 12.45 -37.70
CA ALA A 59 1.76 13.73 -38.08
C ALA A 59 2.82 14.80 -38.31
N VAL A 60 3.80 14.90 -37.40
CA VAL A 60 4.95 15.80 -37.56
C VAL A 60 5.75 15.47 -38.83
N TYR A 61 5.98 14.20 -39.13
CA TYR A 61 6.66 13.76 -40.34
C TYR A 61 5.92 14.15 -41.63
N VAL A 62 4.59 14.08 -41.63
CA VAL A 62 3.77 14.56 -42.74
C VAL A 62 4.01 16.05 -42.96
N CYS A 63 3.98 16.87 -41.90
CA CYS A 63 4.26 18.31 -41.99
C CYS A 63 5.63 18.62 -42.56
N PHE A 64 6.66 17.81 -42.24
CA PHE A 64 7.99 18.00 -42.80
C PHE A 64 8.09 17.79 -44.32
N ASN A 65 7.14 17.10 -44.96
CA ASN A 65 7.11 17.03 -46.43
C ASN A 65 6.86 18.42 -47.05
N ILE A 66 6.13 19.29 -46.36
CA ILE A 66 5.91 20.68 -46.80
C ILE A 66 7.24 21.43 -46.78
N LEU A 67 8.04 21.26 -45.72
CA LEU A 67 9.37 21.85 -45.63
C LEU A 67 10.26 21.36 -46.77
N ASP A 68 10.30 20.04 -46.99
CA ASP A 68 11.12 19.44 -48.04
C ASP A 68 10.73 19.92 -49.43
N TYR A 69 9.43 20.08 -49.70
CA TYR A 69 8.93 20.61 -50.97
C TYR A 69 9.36 22.07 -51.20
N VAL A 70 9.33 22.90 -50.15
CA VAL A 70 9.70 24.32 -50.23
C VAL A 70 11.22 24.49 -50.37
N VAL A 71 12.02 23.74 -49.62
CA VAL A 71 13.48 23.94 -49.57
C VAL A 71 14.20 23.12 -50.65
N PHE A 72 13.71 21.93 -51.00
CA PHE A 72 14.34 20.99 -51.94
C PHE A 72 13.34 20.40 -52.96
N PRO A 73 12.72 21.24 -53.82
CA PRO A 73 11.72 20.78 -54.78
C PRO A 73 12.24 19.68 -55.74
N GLU A 74 13.54 19.71 -56.07
CA GLU A 74 14.18 18.73 -56.94
C GLU A 74 14.36 17.34 -56.29
N LYS A 75 14.39 17.27 -54.95
CA LYS A 75 14.63 16.03 -54.19
C LYS A 75 13.37 15.46 -53.53
N GLN A 76 12.21 16.07 -53.81
CA GLN A 76 10.93 15.73 -53.19
C GLN A 76 10.61 14.23 -53.22
N PHE A 77 10.87 13.55 -54.35
CA PHE A 77 10.55 12.13 -54.49
C PHE A 77 11.40 11.24 -53.58
N LEU A 78 12.71 11.50 -53.52
CA LEU A 78 13.62 10.74 -52.65
C LEU A 78 13.26 10.93 -51.17
N PHE A 79 12.98 12.16 -50.76
CA PHE A 79 12.66 12.48 -49.37
C PHE A 79 11.31 11.92 -48.96
N LEU A 80 10.31 12.00 -49.85
CA LEU A 80 9.00 11.39 -49.65
C LEU A 80 9.12 9.87 -49.51
N LEU A 81 9.90 9.20 -50.35
CA LEU A 81 10.11 7.75 -50.27
C LEU A 81 10.69 7.33 -48.92
N ILE A 82 11.73 8.04 -48.45
CA ILE A 82 12.34 7.82 -47.14
C ILE A 82 11.30 7.98 -46.03
N ARG A 83 10.51 9.07 -46.07
CA ARG A 83 9.48 9.35 -45.05
C ARG A 83 8.32 8.35 -45.05
N ILE A 84 7.88 7.87 -46.21
CA ILE A 84 6.84 6.83 -46.31
C ILE A 84 7.34 5.53 -45.69
N GLY A 85 8.59 5.13 -45.97
CA GLY A 85 9.19 3.94 -45.36
C GLY A 85 9.21 4.01 -43.83
N ILE A 86 9.63 5.16 -43.28
CA ILE A 86 9.65 5.42 -41.84
C ILE A 86 8.23 5.42 -41.25
N SER A 87 7.29 6.11 -41.88
CA SER A 87 5.90 6.22 -41.40
C SER A 87 5.18 4.87 -41.42
N THR A 88 5.42 4.05 -42.46
CA THR A 88 4.86 2.70 -42.58
C THR A 88 5.42 1.76 -41.50
N SER A 89 6.71 1.86 -41.22
CA SER A 89 7.35 1.10 -40.13
C SER A 89 6.77 1.47 -38.76
N ALA A 90 6.45 2.75 -38.54
CA ALA A 90 5.80 3.21 -37.31
C ALA A 90 4.39 2.64 -37.14
N LEU A 91 3.58 2.63 -38.21
CA LEU A 91 2.25 2.02 -38.21
C LEU A 91 2.29 0.53 -37.87
N PHE A 92 3.22 -0.21 -38.48
CA PHE A 92 3.42 -1.63 -38.21
C PHE A 92 3.64 -1.87 -36.70
N ILE A 93 4.46 -1.04 -36.05
CA ILE A 93 4.71 -1.14 -34.61
C ILE A 93 3.47 -0.79 -33.79
N ILE A 94 2.74 0.29 -34.12
CA ILE A 94 1.51 0.69 -33.41
C ILE A 94 0.51 -0.46 -33.34
N PHE A 95 0.21 -1.08 -34.50
CA PHE A 95 -0.75 -2.18 -34.59
C PHE A 95 -0.19 -3.49 -34.02
N GLY A 96 1.10 -3.74 -34.23
CA GLY A 96 1.76 -4.97 -33.81
C GLY A 96 1.95 -5.11 -32.30
N LEU A 97 2.13 -4.00 -31.57
CA LEU A 97 2.26 -4.00 -30.10
C LEU A 97 0.98 -4.42 -29.36
N GLY A 98 -0.16 -4.53 -30.03
CA GLY A 98 -1.46 -4.86 -29.42
C GLY A 98 -1.91 -6.31 -29.45
N LYS A 99 -1.41 -7.13 -30.38
CA LYS A 99 -2.00 -8.44 -30.68
C LYS A 99 -1.06 -9.64 -30.54
N GLU A 100 0.26 -9.45 -30.61
CA GLU A 100 1.21 -10.58 -30.64
C GLU A 100 2.15 -10.70 -29.42
N SER A 101 2.39 -11.95 -29.01
CA SER A 101 3.35 -12.28 -27.94
C SER A 101 4.81 -11.99 -28.34
N PHE A 102 5.14 -12.04 -29.64
CA PHE A 102 6.49 -11.85 -30.15
C PHE A 102 6.93 -10.39 -30.09
N LEU A 103 6.13 -9.45 -30.61
CA LEU A 103 6.44 -8.02 -30.55
C LEU A 103 6.44 -7.50 -29.12
N LYS A 104 5.54 -8.01 -28.27
CA LYS A 104 5.53 -7.69 -26.84
C LYS A 104 6.84 -8.11 -26.14
N LYS A 105 7.42 -9.25 -26.50
CA LYS A 105 8.66 -9.75 -25.88
C LYS A 105 9.87 -8.87 -26.23
N HIS A 106 9.92 -8.34 -27.45
CA HIS A 106 11.07 -7.57 -27.97
C HIS A 106 10.71 -6.12 -28.32
N TRP A 107 9.72 -5.53 -27.65
CA TRP A 107 9.17 -4.21 -28.00
C TRP A 107 10.21 -3.09 -28.01
N GLN A 108 11.17 -3.10 -27.07
CA GLN A 108 12.23 -2.09 -27.00
C GLN A 108 13.15 -2.16 -28.21
N PHE A 109 13.44 -3.37 -28.71
CA PHE A 109 14.26 -3.56 -29.91
C PHE A 109 13.56 -2.94 -31.13
N TRP A 110 12.27 -3.19 -31.32
CA TRP A 110 11.51 -2.65 -32.45
C TRP A 110 11.40 -1.12 -32.41
N LEU A 111 11.24 -0.53 -31.23
CA LEU A 111 11.26 0.93 -31.09
C LEU A 111 12.63 1.52 -31.40
N VAL A 112 13.71 0.92 -30.91
CA VAL A 112 15.07 1.36 -31.25
C VAL A 112 15.33 1.21 -32.74
N ALA A 113 14.94 0.09 -33.36
CA ALA A 113 15.09 -0.12 -34.79
C ALA A 113 14.35 0.94 -35.63
N MET A 114 13.16 1.34 -35.20
CA MET A 114 12.40 2.43 -35.84
C MET A 114 13.10 3.79 -35.68
N VAL A 115 13.62 4.11 -34.49
CA VAL A 115 14.44 5.31 -34.27
C VAL A 115 15.67 5.32 -35.17
N GLN A 116 16.36 4.18 -35.30
CA GLN A 116 17.52 4.05 -36.17
C GLN A 116 17.14 4.26 -37.63
N LEU A 117 16.05 3.64 -38.10
CA LEU A 117 15.54 3.83 -39.45
C LEU A 117 15.21 5.31 -39.73
N ALA A 118 14.58 5.99 -38.77
CA ALA A 118 14.28 7.42 -38.85
C ALA A 118 15.54 8.29 -38.94
N GLY A 119 16.49 8.08 -38.02
CA GLY A 119 17.74 8.85 -37.98
C GLY A 119 18.64 8.58 -39.20
N ILE A 120 18.81 7.33 -39.59
CA ILE A 120 19.57 6.94 -40.80
C ILE A 120 18.92 7.53 -42.05
N GLY A 121 17.58 7.56 -42.12
CA GLY A 121 16.88 8.24 -43.21
C GLY A 121 17.29 9.71 -43.35
N ILE A 122 17.36 10.45 -42.24
CA ILE A 122 17.84 11.84 -42.23
C ILE A 122 19.32 11.92 -42.64
N ILE A 123 20.18 11.03 -42.14
CA ILE A 123 21.60 11.01 -42.50
C ILE A 123 21.77 10.76 -44.00
N ILE A 124 20.99 9.86 -44.61
CA ILE A 124 20.99 9.62 -46.06
C ILE A 124 20.57 10.89 -46.82
N MET A 125 19.55 11.61 -46.34
CA MET A 125 19.15 12.89 -46.96
C MET A 125 20.29 13.92 -46.92
N ILE A 126 21.01 14.02 -45.79
CA ILE A 126 22.17 14.90 -45.62
C ILE A 126 23.30 14.49 -46.57
N ALA A 127 23.65 13.21 -46.62
CA ALA A 127 24.74 12.68 -47.46
C ALA A 127 24.49 12.91 -48.96
N ASN A 128 23.23 12.96 -49.39
CA ASN A 128 22.87 13.05 -50.79
C ASN A 128 23.13 14.44 -51.42
N SER A 129 23.31 15.50 -50.63
CA SER A 129 23.85 16.76 -51.17
C SER A 129 24.40 17.68 -50.10
N TYR A 130 25.45 18.40 -50.48
CA TYR A 130 26.03 19.48 -49.71
C TYR A 130 25.02 20.59 -49.37
N GLN A 131 24.08 20.93 -50.27
CA GLN A 131 23.05 21.93 -49.99
C GLN A 131 22.17 21.53 -48.79
N VAL A 132 21.80 20.26 -48.66
CA VAL A 132 20.99 19.75 -47.53
C VAL A 132 21.76 19.85 -46.23
N PHE A 133 23.05 19.52 -46.26
CA PHE A 133 23.94 19.71 -45.13
C PHE A 133 24.00 21.18 -44.68
N GLN A 134 24.20 22.11 -45.64
CA GLN A 134 24.29 23.55 -45.34
C GLN A 134 23.02 24.14 -44.75
N GLN A 135 21.85 23.63 -45.12
CA GLN A 135 20.55 24.07 -44.57
C GLN A 135 20.27 23.52 -43.16
N GLY A 136 21.24 22.86 -42.51
CA GLY A 136 21.15 22.51 -41.10
C GLY A 136 20.24 21.31 -40.80
N TYR A 137 20.06 20.38 -41.75
CA TYR A 137 19.20 19.20 -41.56
C TYR A 137 19.65 18.26 -40.41
N TYR A 138 20.87 18.44 -39.88
CA TYR A 138 21.30 17.78 -38.63
C TYR A 138 20.41 18.15 -37.42
N VAL A 139 19.73 19.30 -37.45
CA VAL A 139 18.72 19.66 -36.43
C VAL A 139 17.55 18.66 -36.44
N GLY A 140 17.23 18.07 -37.59
CA GLY A 140 16.29 16.95 -37.68
C GLY A 140 16.74 15.73 -36.87
N LEU A 141 18.05 15.46 -36.78
CA LEU A 141 18.58 14.40 -35.92
C LEU A 141 18.39 14.72 -34.44
N ILE A 142 18.48 15.99 -34.04
CA ILE A 142 18.18 16.41 -32.66
C ILE A 142 16.71 16.08 -32.32
N LEU A 143 15.77 16.32 -33.24
CA LEU A 143 14.37 15.94 -33.03
C LEU A 143 14.20 14.41 -32.90
N VAL A 144 14.93 13.62 -33.69
CA VAL A 144 14.95 12.16 -33.54
C VAL A 144 15.52 11.73 -32.19
N LEU A 145 16.58 12.38 -31.70
CA LEU A 145 17.11 12.11 -30.36
C LEU A 145 16.11 12.48 -29.26
N ILE A 146 15.40 13.61 -29.37
CA ILE A 146 14.33 13.97 -28.44
C ILE A 146 13.26 12.87 -28.42
N PHE A 147 12.84 12.38 -29.60
CA PHE A 147 11.90 11.27 -29.68
C PHE A 147 12.42 9.99 -28.99
N ASN A 148 13.67 9.61 -29.27
CA ASN A 148 14.35 8.45 -28.68
C ASN A 148 14.38 8.49 -27.14
N TYR A 149 14.73 9.64 -26.55
CA TYR A 149 14.93 9.74 -25.10
C TYR A 149 13.65 10.05 -24.32
N VAL A 150 12.70 10.78 -24.90
CA VAL A 150 11.49 11.26 -24.20
C VAL A 150 10.27 10.39 -24.51
N PHE A 151 10.07 10.05 -25.79
CA PHE A 151 8.81 9.51 -26.25
C PHE A 151 8.81 8.00 -26.43
N CYS A 152 9.93 7.40 -26.87
CA CYS A 152 10.03 5.94 -27.02
C CYS A 152 9.91 5.17 -25.70
N ARG A 153 10.23 5.81 -24.57
CA ARG A 153 10.25 5.20 -23.21
C ARG A 153 10.97 3.84 -23.16
N VAL A 154 11.97 3.62 -24.01
CA VAL A 154 12.84 2.44 -23.89
C VAL A 154 13.79 2.64 -22.70
N GLY A 155 14.42 1.57 -22.22
CA GLY A 155 15.39 1.69 -21.13
C GLY A 155 16.54 2.63 -21.51
N PHE A 156 17.07 3.38 -20.54
CA PHE A 156 18.16 4.33 -20.65
C PHE A 156 19.34 3.79 -21.43
N ILE A 157 19.76 2.55 -21.17
CA ILE A 157 20.88 1.92 -21.89
C ILE A 157 20.53 1.77 -23.38
N TRP A 158 19.33 1.28 -23.70
CA TRP A 158 18.88 1.12 -25.08
C TRP A 158 18.80 2.48 -25.80
N ALA A 159 18.23 3.49 -25.14
CA ALA A 159 18.15 4.84 -25.68
C ALA A 159 19.55 5.45 -25.89
N SER A 160 20.47 5.25 -24.95
CA SER A 160 21.84 5.78 -25.00
C SER A 160 22.66 5.13 -26.11
N VAL A 161 22.62 3.81 -26.22
CA VAL A 161 23.29 3.08 -27.32
C VAL A 161 22.72 3.52 -28.66
N SER A 162 21.39 3.65 -28.75
CA SER A 162 20.70 4.13 -29.95
C SER A 162 21.18 5.53 -30.37
N GLY A 163 21.26 6.46 -29.42
CA GLY A 163 21.71 7.82 -29.69
C GLY A 163 23.18 7.91 -30.08
N TRP A 164 24.07 7.18 -29.41
CA TRP A 164 25.50 7.17 -29.76
C TRP A 164 25.75 6.51 -31.11
N LEU A 165 24.96 5.49 -31.48
CA LEU A 165 25.01 4.88 -32.80
C LEU A 165 24.66 5.90 -33.88
N LEU A 166 23.55 6.64 -33.72
CA LEU A 166 23.16 7.70 -34.67
C LEU A 166 24.20 8.82 -34.74
N PHE A 167 24.73 9.25 -33.59
CA PHE A 167 25.80 10.23 -33.53
C PHE A 167 27.02 9.79 -34.33
N THR A 168 27.47 8.55 -34.13
CA THR A 168 28.65 7.98 -34.80
C THR A 168 28.43 7.88 -36.31
N ILE A 169 27.27 7.37 -36.75
CA ILE A 169 26.94 7.26 -38.18
C ILE A 169 26.92 8.64 -38.84
N TYR A 170 26.31 9.62 -38.17
CA TYR A 170 26.26 11.00 -38.67
C TYR A 170 27.65 11.59 -38.85
N VAL A 171 28.49 11.54 -37.80
CA VAL A 171 29.86 12.09 -37.84
C VAL A 171 30.66 11.44 -38.96
N LEU A 172 30.66 10.10 -39.04
CA LEU A 172 31.39 9.38 -40.09
C LEU A 172 30.90 9.79 -41.49
N THR A 173 29.58 9.88 -41.68
CA THR A 173 29.00 10.24 -42.97
C THR A 173 29.40 11.64 -43.39
N VAL A 174 29.27 12.65 -42.53
CA VAL A 174 29.62 14.03 -42.92
C VAL A 174 31.12 14.22 -43.15
N THR A 175 31.98 13.51 -42.42
CA THR A 175 33.44 13.58 -42.62
C THR A 175 33.93 12.87 -43.87
N ILE A 176 33.21 11.82 -44.31
CA ILE A 176 33.56 11.07 -45.54
C ILE A 176 32.97 11.74 -46.77
N SER A 177 31.74 12.25 -46.66
CA SER A 177 31.01 12.81 -47.81
C SER A 177 31.42 14.24 -48.15
N PHE A 178 31.93 15.02 -47.18
CA PHE A 178 32.18 16.45 -47.36
C PHE A 178 33.52 16.89 -46.77
N GLU A 179 34.18 17.81 -47.46
CA GLU A 179 35.30 18.58 -46.91
C GLU A 179 34.74 19.76 -46.10
N LEU A 180 34.79 19.65 -44.78
CA LEU A 180 34.20 20.63 -43.86
C LEU A 180 35.27 21.43 -43.14
N SER A 181 35.01 22.72 -42.93
CA SER A 181 35.84 23.51 -42.02
C SER A 181 35.69 22.99 -40.60
N PHE A 182 36.79 23.07 -39.83
CA PHE A 182 36.79 22.65 -38.44
C PHE A 182 35.67 23.32 -37.64
N GLN A 183 35.42 24.61 -37.88
CA GLN A 183 34.40 25.38 -37.17
C GLN A 183 32.98 24.81 -37.38
N VAL A 184 32.60 24.45 -38.61
CA VAL A 184 31.27 23.91 -38.91
C VAL A 184 31.12 22.51 -38.34
N LEU A 185 32.13 21.65 -38.53
CA LEU A 185 32.11 20.28 -37.98
C LEU A 185 32.02 20.29 -36.45
N PHE A 186 32.84 21.13 -35.80
CA PHE A 186 32.86 21.30 -34.36
C PHE A 186 31.50 21.77 -33.84
N MET A 187 30.89 22.78 -34.47
CA MET A 187 29.57 23.28 -34.08
C MET A 187 28.50 22.19 -34.13
N ASN A 188 28.42 21.45 -35.24
CA ASN A 188 27.42 20.40 -35.43
C ASN A 188 27.61 19.25 -34.43
N ILE A 189 28.87 18.81 -34.22
CA ILE A 189 29.21 17.79 -33.23
C ILE A 189 28.83 18.25 -31.84
N PHE A 190 29.18 19.49 -31.47
CA PHE A 190 28.93 20.02 -30.14
C PHE A 190 27.44 20.07 -29.81
N PHE A 191 26.60 20.56 -30.73
CA PHE A 191 25.14 20.59 -30.53
C PHE A 191 24.55 19.18 -30.48
N LEU A 192 24.96 18.28 -31.38
CA LEU A 192 24.42 16.93 -31.41
C LEU A 192 24.83 16.12 -30.16
N ALA A 193 26.09 16.20 -29.74
CA ALA A 193 26.60 15.57 -28.52
C ALA A 193 25.91 16.13 -27.27
N SER A 194 25.70 17.45 -27.21
CA SER A 194 24.98 18.09 -26.10
C SER A 194 23.54 17.60 -26.01
N ALA A 195 22.81 17.57 -27.14
CA ALA A 195 21.44 17.05 -27.18
C ALA A 195 21.39 15.57 -26.75
N ASN A 196 22.37 14.77 -27.17
CA ASN A 196 22.50 13.37 -26.77
C ASN A 196 22.70 13.24 -25.26
N PHE A 197 23.63 14.01 -24.68
CA PHE A 197 23.91 13.99 -23.25
C PHE A 197 22.70 14.41 -22.40
N PHE A 198 22.03 15.51 -22.76
CA PHE A 198 20.82 15.93 -22.05
C PHE A 198 19.67 14.91 -22.22
N GLY A 199 19.54 14.32 -23.40
CA GLY A 199 18.60 13.23 -23.64
C GLY A 199 18.88 12.01 -22.78
N MET A 200 20.15 11.59 -22.66
CA MET A 200 20.61 10.52 -21.78
C MET A 200 20.24 10.80 -20.32
N ALA A 201 20.52 12.02 -19.83
CA ALA A 201 20.15 12.43 -18.47
C ALA A 201 18.62 12.37 -18.26
N GLY A 202 17.83 12.91 -19.21
CA GLY A 202 16.37 12.87 -19.14
C GLY A 202 15.81 11.44 -19.13
N SER A 203 16.36 10.56 -19.96
CA SER A 203 15.97 9.15 -20.03
C SER A 203 16.35 8.39 -18.76
N TYR A 204 17.54 8.65 -18.20
CA TYR A 204 17.96 8.11 -16.91
C TYR A 204 17.00 8.48 -15.79
N PHE A 205 16.68 9.77 -15.65
CA PHE A 205 15.76 10.23 -14.61
C PHE A 205 14.36 9.65 -14.81
N THR A 206 13.86 9.61 -16.04
CA THR A 206 12.54 9.05 -16.35
C THR A 206 12.47 7.57 -16.00
N GLU A 207 13.46 6.76 -16.39
CA GLU A 207 13.50 5.34 -16.01
C GLU A 207 13.58 5.16 -14.49
N TYR A 208 14.39 5.97 -13.82
CA TYR A 208 14.47 5.96 -12.36
C TYR A 208 13.11 6.26 -11.70
N GLN A 209 12.38 7.27 -12.18
CA GLN A 209 11.04 7.59 -11.66
C GLN A 209 10.07 6.41 -11.82
N ILE A 210 10.04 5.78 -13.01
CA ILE A 210 9.15 4.65 -13.30
C ILE A 210 9.50 3.45 -12.41
N ARG A 211 10.80 3.18 -12.20
CA ARG A 211 11.27 2.13 -11.28
C ARG A 211 10.85 2.40 -9.84
N ARG A 212 10.96 3.66 -9.40
CA ARG A 212 10.51 4.06 -8.05
C ARG A 212 9.00 3.88 -7.90
N GLU A 213 8.21 4.30 -8.88
CA GLU A 213 6.76 4.12 -8.88
C GLU A 213 6.38 2.63 -8.78
N PHE A 214 7.01 1.78 -9.59
CA PHE A 214 6.82 0.33 -9.53
C PHE A 214 7.13 -0.23 -8.14
N PHE A 215 8.26 0.17 -7.55
CA PHE A 215 8.67 -0.30 -6.22
C PHE A 215 7.67 0.14 -5.13
N THR A 216 7.23 1.41 -5.16
CA THR A 216 6.21 1.92 -4.24
C THR A 216 4.90 1.15 -4.37
N ILE A 217 4.47 0.82 -5.59
CA ILE A 217 3.26 0.01 -5.81
C ILE A 217 3.40 -1.38 -5.16
N GLN A 218 4.58 -2.01 -5.24
CA GLN A 218 4.79 -3.31 -4.58
C GLN A 218 4.84 -3.21 -3.06
N LEU A 219 5.43 -2.16 -2.49
CA LEU A 219 5.38 -1.92 -1.06
C LEU A 219 3.94 -1.78 -0.57
N LEU A 220 3.12 -0.97 -1.25
CA LEU A 220 1.71 -0.78 -0.91
C LEU A 220 0.90 -2.08 -1.01
N LYS A 221 1.17 -2.93 -2.00
CA LYS A 221 0.51 -4.25 -2.09
C LYS A 221 0.88 -5.16 -0.93
N ASN A 222 2.15 -5.18 -0.54
CA ASN A 222 2.62 -6.00 0.57
C ASN A 222 2.03 -5.50 1.91
N GLU A 223 2.02 -4.18 2.11
CA GLU A 223 1.43 -3.56 3.31
C GLU A 223 -0.07 -3.83 3.40
N LYS A 224 -0.80 -3.73 2.27
CA LYS A 224 -2.21 -4.09 2.20
C LYS A 224 -2.46 -5.56 2.55
N ALA A 225 -1.66 -6.48 2.00
CA ALA A 225 -1.78 -7.91 2.31
C ALA A 225 -1.52 -8.21 3.79
N ASN A 226 -0.55 -7.52 4.41
CA ASN A 226 -0.27 -7.63 5.84
C ASN A 226 -1.41 -7.05 6.70
N PHE A 227 -1.99 -5.93 6.27
CA PHE A 227 -3.13 -5.33 6.96
C PHE A 227 -4.36 -6.24 6.90
N GLU A 228 -4.65 -6.83 5.73
CA GLU A 228 -5.76 -7.78 5.56
C GLU A 228 -5.58 -9.03 6.42
N SER A 229 -4.35 -9.58 6.49
CA SER A 229 -4.08 -10.74 7.34
C SER A 229 -4.20 -10.41 8.83
N LEU A 230 -3.68 -9.27 9.26
CA LEU A 230 -3.79 -8.81 10.64
C LEU A 230 -5.25 -8.54 11.04
N ASN A 231 -6.03 -7.91 10.15
CA ASN A 231 -7.44 -7.64 10.40
C ASN A 231 -8.22 -8.96 10.55
N LYS A 232 -7.96 -9.95 9.70
CA LYS A 232 -8.58 -11.28 9.82
C LYS A 232 -8.25 -11.94 11.17
N THR A 233 -6.99 -11.92 11.58
CA THR A 233 -6.59 -12.45 12.90
C THR A 233 -7.25 -11.69 14.05
N LEU A 234 -7.44 -10.38 13.92
CA LEU A 234 -8.12 -9.58 14.93
C LEU A 234 -9.61 -9.93 15.01
N GLU A 235 -10.29 -10.10 13.88
CA GLU A 235 -11.69 -10.53 13.82
C GLU A 235 -11.89 -11.91 14.46
N GLU A 236 -10.97 -12.85 14.22
CA GLU A 236 -10.98 -14.17 14.86
C GLU A 236 -10.86 -14.05 16.39
N LYS A 237 -9.90 -13.25 16.88
CA LYS A 237 -9.73 -12.98 18.33
C LYS A 237 -10.95 -12.29 18.95
N VAL A 238 -11.58 -11.37 18.24
CA VAL A 238 -12.80 -10.70 18.72
C VAL A 238 -13.94 -11.70 18.87
N LYS A 239 -14.13 -12.61 17.90
CA LYS A 239 -15.14 -13.68 17.99
C LYS A 239 -14.88 -14.62 19.16
N GLU A 240 -13.62 -15.02 19.36
CA GLU A 240 -13.24 -15.86 20.51
C GLU A 240 -13.59 -15.17 21.84
N ARG A 241 -13.29 -13.87 21.99
CA ARG A 241 -13.62 -13.11 23.19
C ARG A 241 -15.12 -12.92 23.40
N ILE A 242 -15.89 -12.71 22.34
CA ILE A 242 -17.36 -12.64 22.44
C ILE A 242 -17.90 -13.96 22.95
N LEU A 243 -17.45 -15.10 22.40
CA LEU A 243 -17.89 -16.43 22.84
C LEU A 243 -17.51 -16.72 24.30
N GLU A 244 -16.31 -16.31 24.72
CA GLU A 244 -15.86 -16.44 26.11
C GLU A 244 -16.72 -15.59 27.05
N LEU A 245 -17.01 -14.34 26.68
CA LEU A 245 -17.88 -13.46 27.45
C LEU A 245 -19.32 -13.97 27.54
N GLU A 246 -19.86 -14.55 26.46
CA GLU A 246 -21.19 -15.17 26.47
C GLU A 246 -21.25 -16.36 27.43
N LYS A 247 -20.21 -17.21 27.45
CA LYS A 247 -20.10 -18.32 28.41
C LYS A 247 -20.03 -17.82 29.84
N LEU A 248 -19.12 -16.89 30.12
CA LEU A 248 -18.97 -16.28 31.45
C LEU A 248 -20.25 -15.59 31.92
N ASN A 249 -20.95 -14.90 31.03
CA ASN A 249 -22.22 -14.26 31.36
C ASN A 249 -23.29 -15.30 31.69
N THR A 250 -23.36 -16.41 30.95
CA THR A 250 -24.27 -17.52 31.24
C THR A 250 -23.97 -18.16 32.60
N GLU A 251 -22.68 -18.39 32.90
CA GLU A 251 -22.24 -18.90 34.21
C GLU A 251 -22.59 -17.93 35.35
N LEU A 252 -22.39 -16.63 35.16
CA LEU A 252 -22.75 -15.59 36.12
C LEU A 252 -24.25 -15.55 36.38
N VAL A 253 -25.08 -15.64 35.33
CA VAL A 253 -26.54 -15.69 35.46
C VAL A 253 -26.95 -16.92 36.28
N ASN A 254 -26.44 -18.10 35.93
CA ASN A 254 -26.73 -19.34 36.68
C ASN A 254 -26.30 -19.24 38.15
N SER A 255 -25.11 -18.70 38.43
CA SER A 255 -24.62 -18.50 39.80
C SER A 255 -25.51 -17.52 40.58
N ASN A 256 -25.94 -16.43 39.95
CA ASN A 256 -26.87 -15.48 40.55
C ASN A 256 -28.24 -16.11 40.87
N GLU A 257 -28.76 -16.97 39.99
CA GLU A 257 -30.01 -17.70 40.27
C GLU A 257 -29.89 -18.66 41.46
N ILE A 258 -28.77 -19.40 41.55
CA ILE A 258 -28.49 -20.28 42.69
C ILE A 258 -28.41 -19.45 43.98
N LEU A 259 -27.70 -18.33 43.94
CA LEU A 259 -27.53 -17.45 45.08
C LEU A 259 -28.86 -16.80 45.51
N PHE A 260 -29.73 -16.47 44.56
CA PHE A 260 -31.08 -15.99 44.83
C PHE A 260 -31.93 -17.05 45.56
N LYS A 261 -31.95 -18.30 45.05
CA LYS A 261 -32.65 -19.41 45.71
C LYS A 261 -32.15 -19.68 47.12
N ALA A 262 -30.83 -19.73 47.31
CA ALA A 262 -30.22 -19.94 48.62
C ALA A 262 -30.56 -18.80 49.61
N LYS A 263 -30.58 -17.54 49.14
CA LYS A 263 -31.04 -16.41 49.97
C LYS A 263 -32.51 -16.52 50.35
N GLN A 264 -33.35 -16.99 49.44
CA GLN A 264 -34.78 -17.19 49.71
C GLN A 264 -35.00 -18.30 50.75
N GLU A 265 -34.37 -19.46 50.56
CA GLU A 265 -34.42 -20.57 51.53
C GLU A 265 -33.92 -20.14 52.91
N LEU A 266 -32.83 -19.36 52.97
CA LEU A 266 -32.32 -18.83 54.23
C LEU A 266 -33.32 -17.86 54.89
N SER A 267 -33.99 -17.03 54.10
CA SER A 267 -35.03 -16.12 54.59
C SER A 267 -36.23 -16.89 55.15
N ASP A 268 -36.71 -17.91 54.43
CA ASP A 268 -37.83 -18.75 54.85
C ASP A 268 -37.49 -19.54 56.12
N HIS A 269 -36.27 -20.10 56.18
CA HIS A 269 -35.78 -20.79 57.37
C HIS A 269 -35.66 -19.85 58.58
N LYS A 270 -35.16 -18.62 58.36
CA LYS A 270 -35.09 -17.60 59.41
C LYS A 270 -36.48 -17.21 59.92
N ALA A 271 -37.45 -17.00 59.03
CA ALA A 271 -38.83 -16.69 59.42
C ALA A 271 -39.47 -17.83 60.23
N GLY A 272 -39.27 -19.08 59.82
CA GLY A 272 -39.74 -20.25 60.57
C GLY A 272 -39.10 -20.38 61.95
N LEU A 273 -37.78 -20.11 62.07
CA LEU A 273 -37.10 -20.08 63.36
C LEU A 273 -37.62 -18.97 64.26
N GLU A 274 -37.86 -17.77 63.73
CA GLU A 274 -38.46 -16.67 64.49
C GLU A 274 -39.87 -17.01 65.01
N GLU A 275 -40.68 -17.70 64.21
CA GLU A 275 -42.00 -18.18 64.62
C GLU A 275 -41.90 -19.23 65.75
N ILE A 276 -40.98 -20.19 65.62
CA ILE A 276 -40.72 -21.20 66.65
C ILE A 276 -40.23 -20.56 67.95
N ILE A 277 -39.26 -19.63 67.85
CA ILE A 277 -38.75 -18.90 69.00
C ILE A 277 -39.89 -18.16 69.68
N LYS A 278 -40.70 -17.40 68.94
CA LYS A 278 -41.86 -16.68 69.48
C LYS A 278 -42.83 -17.61 70.20
N LYS A 279 -43.18 -18.75 69.60
CA LYS A 279 -44.06 -19.74 70.23
C LYS A 279 -43.46 -20.30 71.53
N ARG A 280 -42.17 -20.64 71.52
CA ARG A 280 -41.47 -21.14 72.72
C ARG A 280 -41.35 -20.08 73.81
N THR A 281 -41.12 -18.82 73.44
CA THR A 281 -41.11 -17.70 74.39
C THR A 281 -42.48 -17.57 75.06
N ASN A 282 -43.58 -17.60 74.30
CA ASN A 282 -44.92 -17.57 74.87
C ASN A 282 -45.21 -18.79 75.77
N GLU A 283 -44.87 -20.01 75.33
CA GLU A 283 -45.04 -21.23 76.15
C GLU A 283 -44.24 -21.16 77.47
N LEU A 284 -43.04 -20.56 77.43
CA LEU A 284 -42.21 -20.34 78.61
C LEU A 284 -42.83 -19.29 79.53
N GLU A 285 -43.35 -18.19 78.99
CA GLU A 285 -44.05 -17.16 79.76
C GLU A 285 -45.27 -17.75 80.48
N GLU A 286 -46.12 -18.52 79.80
CA GLU A 286 -47.27 -19.20 80.41
C GLU A 286 -46.84 -20.16 81.55
N LYS A 287 -45.77 -20.93 81.33
CA LYS A 287 -45.23 -21.82 82.38
C LYS A 287 -44.63 -21.07 83.54
N ILE A 288 -43.98 -19.93 83.30
CA ILE A 288 -43.46 -19.06 84.36
C ILE A 288 -44.63 -18.54 85.18
N GLU A 289 -45.70 -18.03 84.55
CA GLU A 289 -46.91 -17.59 85.26
C GLU A 289 -47.55 -18.73 86.07
N GLU A 290 -47.61 -19.95 85.52
CA GLU A 290 -48.16 -21.11 86.22
C GLU A 290 -47.29 -21.50 87.42
N LEU A 291 -45.96 -21.51 87.26
CA LEU A 291 -45.01 -21.79 88.35
C LEU A 291 -45.06 -20.71 89.43
N GLU A 292 -45.18 -19.43 89.05
CA GLU A 292 -45.38 -18.32 90.00
C GLU A 292 -46.68 -18.51 90.79
N ARG A 293 -47.77 -18.90 90.13
CA ARG A 293 -49.04 -19.22 90.78
C ARG A 293 -48.91 -20.42 91.73
N TYR A 294 -48.24 -21.50 91.32
CA TYR A 294 -47.98 -22.64 92.19
C TYR A 294 -47.11 -22.25 93.39
N ASN A 295 -46.07 -21.42 93.17
CA ASN A 295 -45.19 -20.93 94.22
C ASN A 295 -45.99 -20.10 95.24
N GLN A 296 -46.82 -19.15 94.79
CA GLN A 296 -47.73 -18.40 95.66
C GLN A 296 -48.65 -19.32 96.50
N LEU A 297 -49.21 -20.37 95.89
CA LEU A 297 -50.03 -21.37 96.61
C LEU A 297 -49.22 -22.19 97.61
N PHE A 298 -47.99 -22.59 97.28
CA PHE A 298 -47.10 -23.34 98.16
C PHE A 298 -46.62 -22.50 99.33
N VAL A 299 -46.19 -21.26 99.08
CA VAL A 299 -45.86 -20.28 100.11
C VAL A 299 -47.07 -20.08 101.03
N GLY A 300 -48.27 -19.91 100.47
CA GLY A 300 -49.51 -19.84 101.25
C GLY A 300 -49.77 -21.09 102.11
N ARG A 301 -49.51 -22.29 101.59
CA ARG A 301 -49.62 -23.54 102.36
C ARG A 301 -48.52 -23.71 103.41
N GLU A 302 -47.29 -23.33 103.13
CA GLU A 302 -46.20 -23.37 104.11
C GLU A 302 -46.47 -22.40 105.27
N PHE A 303 -46.95 -21.19 104.99
CA PHE A 303 -47.40 -20.27 106.03
C PHE A 303 -48.52 -20.90 106.87
N ARG A 304 -49.49 -21.57 106.25
CA ARG A 304 -50.58 -22.29 106.93
C ARG A 304 -50.07 -23.47 107.78
N ILE A 305 -49.13 -24.26 107.26
CA ILE A 305 -48.52 -25.41 107.94
C ILE A 305 -47.66 -24.93 109.11
N LYS A 306 -46.93 -23.83 108.96
CA LYS A 306 -46.18 -23.19 110.03
C LYS A 306 -47.13 -22.70 111.13
N GLU A 307 -48.21 -22.01 110.77
CA GLU A 307 -49.25 -21.57 111.72
C GLU A 307 -49.89 -22.76 112.47
N LEU A 308 -50.15 -23.86 111.77
CA LEU A 308 -50.67 -25.10 112.36
C LEU A 308 -49.65 -25.81 113.24
N LYS A 309 -48.37 -25.84 112.86
CA LYS A 309 -47.28 -26.38 113.70
C LYS A 309 -47.05 -25.54 114.94
N ASP A 310 -47.14 -24.22 114.84
CA ASP A 310 -47.03 -23.31 115.99
C ASP A 310 -48.22 -23.54 116.94
N LYS A 311 -49.44 -23.72 116.42
CA LYS A 311 -50.62 -24.14 117.20
C LYS A 311 -50.48 -25.52 117.85
N ILE A 312 -49.90 -26.50 117.15
CA ILE A 312 -49.63 -27.84 117.71
C ILE A 312 -48.56 -27.77 118.80
N LYS A 313 -47.50 -26.97 118.62
CA LYS A 313 -46.48 -26.71 119.66
C LYS A 313 -47.08 -26.06 120.90
N GLU A 314 -47.99 -25.10 120.72
CA GLU A 314 -48.76 -24.51 121.82
C GLU A 314 -49.62 -25.55 122.55
N LEU A 315 -50.28 -26.45 121.81
CA LEU A 315 -51.12 -27.51 122.37
C LEU A 315 -50.31 -28.62 123.07
N GLU A 316 -49.15 -29.00 122.54
CA GLU A 316 -48.24 -29.98 123.15
C GLU A 316 -47.56 -29.43 124.42
N SER A 317 -47.28 -28.12 124.47
CA SER A 317 -46.79 -27.46 125.69
C SER A 317 -47.81 -27.40 126.84
N LYS A 318 -49.09 -27.70 126.57
CA LYS A 318 -50.15 -27.79 127.58
C LYS A 318 -50.33 -29.20 128.17
N PHE A 319 -49.59 -30.19 127.69
CA PHE A 319 -49.74 -31.61 128.11
C PHE A 319 -48.43 -32.28 128.57
N LYS A 320 -47.38 -31.51 128.87
CA LYS A 320 -46.18 -31.93 129.61
C LYS A 320 -45.82 -30.85 130.60
#